data_AF-S7UFS1-F1
#
_entry.id   AF-S7UFS1-F1
#
_cell.length_a   1.000
_cell.length_b   1.000
_cell.length_c   1.000
_cell.angle_alpha   90.00
_cell.angle_beta   90.00
_cell.angle_gamma   90.00
#
_symmetry.space_group_name_H-M   'P 1'
#
loop_
_entity.id
_entity.type
_entity.pdbx_description
1 polymer ?
#
loop_
_entity_poly.entity_id
_entity_poly.type
_entity_poly.pdbx_seq_one_letter_code
_entity_poly.pdbx_strand_id
1 'polypeptide(L)'
;MFKSLHDRFFRLVHQGRLIYNCCWEDPALDRDLLELGPDARVVVITSAGCNALEYLLDDPARVDCVDMNYRQNALLELKKALILHAGHYQLWALFGRGADRDHERIYSSVRRHLPDFAKDFWDRKIGWFSPEGRGSFYYRGAAGDVAYAVSRLLWKLRPELRTLAMELLEAKDRQEQERVFAAIEPRLWSRVLSGIVRQPWLMAFLGVPRPQIDLIVREHPDGLAGFVRDRLRHVLTRVPIDENYFWRVYLTGSYTPACCPNYLKPENFEVLRERVARVHTHTDSLSGFLRANEGAYSHFVLLDHQDWMARHVPLALREEWGLILERALTGARVLLRSAGGRVDFIPEEALARLAFRPDLTEPAHPLDRVGTYGSQHLAEVG
;
A
#
# COMPACT_ATOMS: atom_id res chain seq x y z
N MET A 1 -31.60 13.13 -7.54
CA MET A 1 -30.48 13.07 -6.57
C MET A 1 -30.06 11.61 -6.37
N PHE A 2 -29.41 11.01 -7.37
CA PHE A 2 -29.03 9.59 -7.34
C PHE A 2 -27.62 9.45 -6.75
N LYS A 3 -27.51 9.02 -5.48
CA LYS A 3 -26.26 8.54 -4.89
C LYS A 3 -25.79 7.33 -5.72
N SER A 4 -24.60 7.40 -6.29
CA SER A 4 -24.15 6.38 -7.24
C SER A 4 -23.99 5.02 -6.54
N LEU A 5 -24.24 3.94 -7.28
CA LEU A 5 -24.01 2.55 -6.83
C LEU A 5 -22.58 2.35 -6.29
N HIS A 6 -21.64 3.16 -6.77
CA HIS A 6 -20.24 3.19 -6.37
C HIS A 6 -20.02 3.73 -4.96
N ASP A 7 -20.73 4.77 -4.53
CA ASP A 7 -20.59 5.30 -3.16
C ASP A 7 -21.19 4.35 -2.12
N ARG A 8 -22.15 3.52 -2.55
CA ARG A 8 -22.63 2.38 -1.75
C ARG A 8 -21.60 1.26 -1.72
N PHE A 9 -20.95 0.94 -2.85
CA PHE A 9 -19.90 -0.07 -2.92
C PHE A 9 -18.63 0.33 -2.14
N PHE A 10 -18.18 1.58 -2.24
CA PHE A 10 -17.04 2.12 -1.51
C PHE A 10 -17.28 2.07 -0.01
N ARG A 11 -18.45 2.52 0.47
CA ARG A 11 -18.86 2.37 1.88
C ARG A 11 -19.00 0.91 2.31
N LEU A 12 -19.59 0.04 1.49
CA LEU A 12 -19.75 -1.39 1.79
C LEU A 12 -18.40 -2.12 1.87
N VAL A 13 -17.45 -1.76 1.02
CA VAL A 13 -16.09 -2.32 0.99
C VAL A 13 -15.27 -1.77 2.17
N HIS A 14 -15.34 -0.47 2.46
CA HIS A 14 -14.55 0.19 3.50
C HIS A 14 -15.08 -0.03 4.93
N GLN A 15 -16.38 -0.25 5.13
CA GLN A 15 -16.95 -0.40 6.49
C GLN A 15 -16.88 -1.86 7.02
N GLY A 16 -16.79 -2.86 6.14
CA GLY A 16 -16.91 -4.28 6.51
C GLY A 16 -15.66 -5.14 6.37
N ARG A 17 -14.63 -4.70 5.63
CA ARG A 17 -13.53 -5.56 5.18
C ARG A 17 -12.16 -4.96 5.47
N LEU A 18 -11.17 -5.82 5.63
CA LEU A 18 -9.76 -5.43 5.50
C LEU A 18 -9.54 -5.03 4.04
N ILE A 19 -9.07 -3.82 3.75
CA ILE A 19 -8.92 -3.36 2.37
C ILE A 19 -7.62 -3.88 1.79
N TYR A 20 -6.50 -3.49 2.39
CA TYR A 20 -5.14 -3.84 1.98
C TYR A 20 -4.53 -4.83 2.96
N ASN A 21 -4.00 -5.94 2.45
CA ASN A 21 -3.28 -6.94 3.27
C ASN A 21 -1.75 -6.73 3.25
N CYS A 22 -1.27 -5.92 2.30
CA CYS A 22 0.07 -5.32 2.26
C CYS A 22 -0.04 -3.88 1.73
N CYS A 23 0.92 -3.02 2.07
CA CYS A 23 1.01 -1.68 1.49
C CYS A 23 1.35 -1.77 0.00
N TRP A 24 0.88 -0.78 -0.77
CA TRP A 24 1.09 -0.63 -2.22
C TRP A 24 1.80 0.72 -2.50
N GLU A 25 2.64 1.12 -1.56
CA GLU A 25 3.46 2.31 -1.57
C GLU A 25 4.90 1.87 -1.38
N ASP A 26 5.83 2.24 -2.27
CA ASP A 26 7.22 1.81 -2.17
C ASP A 26 7.96 2.49 -1.00
N PRO A 27 8.28 1.76 0.10
CA PRO A 27 8.94 2.36 1.25
C PRO A 27 10.42 2.66 0.99
N ALA A 28 11.06 2.08 -0.04
CA ALA A 28 12.43 2.45 -0.36
C ALA A 28 12.51 3.91 -0.83
N LEU A 29 11.61 4.30 -1.73
CA LEU A 29 11.48 5.69 -2.18
C LEU A 29 11.02 6.61 -1.06
N ASP A 30 10.13 6.15 -0.18
CA ASP A 30 9.72 6.93 0.98
C ASP A 30 10.91 7.30 1.85
N ARG A 31 11.77 6.32 2.17
CA ARG A 31 12.91 6.53 3.08
C ARG A 31 13.94 7.47 2.47
N ASP A 32 14.20 7.35 1.18
CA ASP A 32 15.09 8.27 0.44
C ASP A 32 14.55 9.71 0.42
N LEU A 33 13.23 9.89 0.32
CA LEU A 33 12.61 11.22 0.24
C LEU A 33 12.31 11.85 1.61
N LEU A 34 11.96 11.03 2.60
CA LEU A 34 11.57 11.51 3.93
C LEU A 34 12.79 11.86 4.77
N GLU A 35 13.94 11.21 4.56
CA GLU A 35 15.16 11.45 5.36
C GLU A 35 14.87 11.41 6.87
N LEU A 36 14.17 10.36 7.30
CA LEU A 36 13.80 10.18 8.70
C LEU A 36 15.05 10.06 9.59
N GLY A 37 14.93 10.51 10.83
CA GLY A 37 15.99 10.42 11.84
C GLY A 37 15.45 10.39 13.27
N PRO A 38 16.34 10.41 14.28
CA PRO A 38 15.99 10.20 15.70
C PRO A 38 14.88 11.09 16.25
N ASP A 39 14.76 12.33 15.77
CA ASP A 39 13.74 13.28 16.22
C ASP A 39 12.45 13.23 15.38
N ALA A 40 12.37 12.33 14.38
CA ALA A 40 11.26 12.26 13.47
C ALA A 40 9.96 11.80 14.17
N ARG A 41 8.92 12.60 14.00
CA ARG A 41 7.55 12.34 14.46
C ARG A 41 6.67 12.26 13.22
N VAL A 42 6.31 11.05 12.84
CA VAL A 42 5.68 10.73 11.56
C VAL A 42 4.20 10.48 11.74
N VAL A 43 3.35 11.12 10.93
CA VAL A 43 1.96 10.75 10.76
C VAL A 43 1.82 10.05 9.41
N VAL A 44 1.26 8.84 9.39
CA VAL A 44 1.12 8.02 8.19
C VAL A 44 -0.25 7.35 8.14
N ILE A 45 -0.84 7.26 6.96
CA ILE A 45 -2.05 6.43 6.76
C ILE A 45 -1.68 4.96 6.97
N THR A 46 -2.35 4.27 7.90
CA THR A 46 -1.93 2.92 8.33
C THR A 46 -1.84 1.94 7.16
N SER A 47 -2.86 1.88 6.30
CA SER A 47 -2.94 0.89 5.22
C SER A 47 -2.74 -0.53 5.78
N ALA A 48 -1.73 -1.30 5.38
CA ALA A 48 -1.44 -2.59 5.99
C ALA A 48 -0.35 -2.54 7.09
N GLY A 49 0.16 -1.35 7.40
CA GLY A 49 1.22 -1.10 8.40
C GLY A 49 2.62 -1.52 7.96
N CYS A 50 2.83 -1.93 6.70
CA CYS A 50 4.16 -2.34 6.22
C CYS A 50 5.15 -1.17 6.22
N ASN A 51 4.77 -0.02 5.63
CA ASN A 51 5.65 1.14 5.53
C ASN A 51 5.96 1.73 6.90
N ALA A 52 4.97 1.79 7.80
CA ALA A 52 5.18 2.24 9.18
C ALA A 52 6.22 1.41 9.94
N LEU A 53 6.23 0.08 9.74
CA LEU A 53 7.26 -0.78 10.32
C LEU A 53 8.62 -0.57 9.64
N GLU A 54 8.64 -0.30 8.34
CA GLU A 54 9.87 -0.06 7.60
C GLU A 54 10.53 1.28 7.96
N TYR A 55 9.74 2.30 8.25
CA TYR A 55 10.24 3.60 8.74
C TYR A 55 10.99 3.49 10.06
N LEU A 56 10.70 2.48 10.91
CA LEU A 56 11.44 2.26 12.16
C LEU A 56 12.93 1.97 11.93
N LEU A 57 13.32 1.53 10.73
CA LEU A 57 14.72 1.27 10.39
C LEU A 57 15.54 2.57 10.38
N ASP A 58 14.90 3.72 10.16
CA ASP A 58 15.52 5.05 10.17
C ASP A 58 15.44 5.73 11.55
N ASP A 59 15.14 4.95 12.59
CA ASP A 59 15.14 5.38 14.00
C ASP A 59 14.20 6.55 14.37
N PRO A 60 12.99 6.72 13.80
CA PRO A 60 12.10 7.80 14.20
C PRO A 60 11.76 7.73 15.69
N ALA A 61 11.60 8.90 16.31
CA ALA A 61 11.08 9.01 17.68
C ALA A 61 9.69 8.40 17.81
N ARG A 62 8.85 8.57 16.78
CA ARG A 62 7.43 8.19 16.84
C ARG A 62 6.82 8.02 15.44
N VAL A 63 5.97 7.01 15.29
CA VAL A 63 5.14 6.81 14.09
C VAL A 63 3.67 6.64 14.51
N ASP A 64 2.83 7.63 14.19
CA ASP A 64 1.39 7.61 14.40
C ASP A 64 0.70 7.13 13.10
N CYS A 65 0.15 5.92 13.17
CA CYS A 65 -0.57 5.27 12.08
C CYS A 65 -2.07 5.56 12.23
N VAL A 66 -2.64 6.30 11.29
CA VAL A 66 -4.04 6.76 11.33
C VAL A 66 -4.84 6.07 10.23
N ASP A 67 -5.98 5.48 10.58
CA ASP A 67 -6.88 4.86 9.60
C ASP A 67 -8.33 4.84 10.09
N MET A 68 -9.27 5.16 9.21
CA MET A 68 -10.69 5.11 9.55
C MET A 68 -11.20 3.67 9.70
N ASN A 69 -10.51 2.69 9.11
CA ASN A 69 -10.85 1.28 9.19
C ASN A 69 -9.99 0.58 10.22
N TYR A 70 -10.55 0.34 11.41
CA TYR A 70 -9.84 -0.33 12.51
C TYR A 70 -9.21 -1.68 12.13
N ARG A 71 -9.66 -2.35 11.05
CA ARG A 71 -9.10 -3.63 10.60
C ARG A 71 -7.68 -3.50 10.07
N GLN A 72 -7.36 -2.34 9.48
CA GLN A 72 -6.00 -1.97 9.07
C GLN A 72 -5.09 -1.84 10.29
N ASN A 73 -5.59 -1.13 11.31
CA ASN A 73 -4.92 -1.02 12.60
C ASN A 73 -4.79 -2.40 13.28
N ALA A 74 -5.82 -3.24 13.25
CA ALA A 74 -5.76 -4.60 13.81
C ALA A 74 -4.69 -5.45 13.13
N LEU A 75 -4.50 -5.30 11.82
CA LEU A 75 -3.43 -5.96 11.06
C LEU A 75 -2.05 -5.51 11.50
N LEU A 76 -1.85 -4.19 11.65
CA LEU A 76 -0.60 -3.66 12.20
C LEU A 76 -0.35 -4.15 13.63
N GLU A 77 -1.37 -4.14 14.50
CA GLU A 77 -1.23 -4.64 15.89
C GLU A 77 -0.81 -6.12 15.96
N LEU A 78 -1.30 -6.98 15.06
CA LEU A 78 -0.83 -8.38 15.00
C LEU A 78 0.65 -8.46 14.61
N LYS A 79 1.09 -7.69 13.61
CA LYS A 79 2.51 -7.61 13.22
C LYS A 79 3.36 -7.12 14.39
N LYS A 80 2.95 -6.04 15.06
CA LYS A 80 3.63 -5.48 16.23
C LYS A 80 3.77 -6.51 17.35
N ALA A 81 2.69 -7.23 17.68
CA ALA A 81 2.71 -8.22 18.74
C ALA A 81 3.65 -9.41 18.43
N LEU A 82 3.72 -9.85 17.16
CA LEU A 82 4.69 -10.87 16.73
C LEU A 82 6.13 -10.38 16.82
N ILE A 83 6.38 -9.15 16.39
CA ILE A 83 7.72 -8.53 16.47
C ILE A 83 8.18 -8.44 17.93
N LEU A 84 7.30 -7.96 18.83
CA LEU A 84 7.63 -7.67 20.21
C LEU A 84 7.65 -8.89 21.13
N HIS A 85 6.74 -9.86 20.93
CA HIS A 85 6.50 -10.95 21.88
C HIS A 85 6.67 -12.36 21.30
N ALA A 86 6.97 -12.48 20.00
CA ALA A 86 7.34 -13.75 19.37
C ALA A 86 8.73 -13.63 18.74
N GLY A 87 9.03 -14.46 17.75
CA GLY A 87 10.28 -14.43 17.01
C GLY A 87 10.09 -14.20 15.51
N HIS A 88 11.21 -13.99 14.82
CA HIS A 88 11.24 -13.83 13.37
C HIS A 88 10.55 -14.98 12.65
N TYR A 89 10.73 -16.22 13.13
CA TYR A 89 10.06 -17.38 12.55
C TYR A 89 8.53 -17.23 12.52
N GLN A 90 7.91 -16.80 13.61
CA GLN A 90 6.45 -16.64 13.69
C GLN A 90 5.97 -15.48 12.81
N LEU A 91 6.72 -14.37 12.77
CA LEU A 91 6.44 -13.26 11.87
C LEU A 91 6.52 -13.73 10.41
N TRP A 92 7.58 -14.43 10.03
CA TRP A 92 7.79 -14.99 8.70
C TRP A 92 6.74 -16.05 8.35
N ALA A 93 6.31 -16.87 9.30
CA ALA A 93 5.28 -17.87 9.10
C ALA A 93 3.96 -17.25 8.63
N LEU A 94 3.50 -16.22 9.34
CA LEU A 94 2.23 -15.57 9.03
C LEU A 94 2.37 -14.61 7.85
N PHE A 95 3.40 -13.75 7.84
CA PHE A 95 3.49 -12.65 6.87
C PHE A 95 4.55 -12.86 5.78
N GLY A 96 5.55 -13.72 5.96
CA GLY A 96 6.45 -14.14 4.88
C GLY A 96 5.78 -15.17 3.97
N ARG A 97 5.42 -16.32 4.54
CA ARG A 97 4.75 -17.42 3.82
C ARG A 97 3.28 -17.15 3.53
N GLY A 98 2.63 -16.27 4.28
CA GLY A 98 1.20 -15.99 4.15
C GLY A 98 0.29 -17.04 4.78
N ALA A 99 0.83 -18.19 5.22
CA ALA A 99 0.07 -19.25 5.87
C ALA A 99 1.00 -20.18 6.66
N ASP A 100 0.45 -20.78 7.73
CA ASP A 100 1.14 -21.78 8.52
C ASP A 100 0.13 -22.76 9.17
N ARG A 101 0.52 -24.04 9.30
CA ARG A 101 -0.32 -25.04 9.98
C ARG A 101 -0.53 -24.68 11.46
N ASP A 102 0.46 -24.04 12.06
CA ASP A 102 0.43 -23.62 13.46
C ASP A 102 -0.14 -22.20 13.66
N HIS A 103 -0.80 -21.62 12.67
CA HIS A 103 -1.27 -20.22 12.73
C HIS A 103 -2.10 -19.90 13.99
N GLU A 104 -2.98 -20.81 14.43
CA GLU A 104 -3.76 -20.63 15.67
C GLU A 104 -2.88 -20.62 16.92
N ARG A 105 -1.85 -21.48 16.97
CA ARG A 105 -0.88 -21.54 18.07
C ARG A 105 -0.01 -20.28 18.11
N ILE A 106 0.46 -19.82 16.94
CA ILE A 106 1.23 -18.58 16.80
C ILE A 106 0.39 -17.39 17.27
N TYR A 107 -0.88 -17.30 16.87
CA TYR A 107 -1.76 -16.25 17.34
C TYR A 107 -2.01 -16.33 18.84
N SER A 108 -2.28 -17.52 19.36
CA SER A 108 -2.52 -17.73 20.79
C SER A 108 -1.37 -17.25 21.66
N SER A 109 -0.11 -17.35 21.20
CA SER A 109 1.05 -16.88 21.96
C SER A 109 1.13 -15.34 22.08
N VAL A 110 0.55 -14.61 21.13
CA VAL A 110 0.58 -13.13 21.11
C VAL A 110 -0.77 -12.47 21.44
N ARG A 111 -1.86 -13.23 21.40
CA ARG A 111 -3.25 -12.73 21.56
C ARG A 111 -3.44 -11.86 22.80
N ARG A 112 -2.85 -12.23 23.94
CA ARG A 112 -3.00 -11.50 25.21
C ARG A 112 -2.41 -10.08 25.16
N HIS A 113 -1.49 -9.83 24.24
CA HIS A 113 -0.80 -8.55 24.06
C HIS A 113 -1.52 -7.61 23.08
N LEU A 114 -2.55 -8.10 22.39
CA LEU A 114 -3.33 -7.27 21.47
C LEU A 114 -4.32 -6.37 22.23
N PRO A 115 -4.63 -5.18 21.72
CA PRO A 115 -5.78 -4.42 22.17
C PRO A 115 -7.07 -5.16 21.81
N ASP A 116 -8.16 -4.92 22.56
CA ASP A 116 -9.38 -5.72 22.46
C ASP A 116 -10.02 -5.68 21.08
N PHE A 117 -10.00 -4.52 20.41
CA PHE A 117 -10.52 -4.41 19.04
C PHE A 117 -9.77 -5.31 18.04
N ALA A 118 -8.46 -5.51 18.25
CA ALA A 118 -7.63 -6.36 17.40
C ALA A 118 -7.84 -7.84 17.75
N LYS A 119 -8.04 -8.18 19.04
CA LYS A 119 -8.46 -9.53 19.45
C LYS A 119 -9.77 -9.92 18.78
N ASP A 120 -10.79 -9.08 18.89
CA ASP A 120 -12.11 -9.30 18.29
C ASP A 120 -12.01 -9.59 16.79
N PHE A 121 -11.18 -8.83 16.08
CA PHE A 121 -10.95 -9.05 14.66
C PHE A 121 -10.27 -10.41 14.41
N TRP A 122 -9.13 -10.66 15.05
CA TRP A 122 -8.30 -11.82 14.75
C TRP A 122 -8.85 -13.14 15.28
N ASP A 123 -9.58 -13.16 16.40
CA ASP A 123 -10.31 -14.35 16.88
C ASP A 123 -11.23 -14.93 15.80
N ARG A 124 -11.86 -14.06 15.00
CA ARG A 124 -12.77 -14.46 13.92
C ARG A 124 -12.07 -14.74 12.60
N LYS A 125 -10.82 -14.28 12.44
CA LYS A 125 -10.12 -14.21 11.15
C LYS A 125 -8.79 -14.93 11.11
N ILE A 126 -8.33 -15.51 12.22
CA ILE A 126 -7.01 -16.15 12.29
C ILE A 126 -6.86 -17.27 11.25
N GLY A 127 -7.95 -18.01 10.96
CA GLY A 127 -8.01 -19.00 9.87
C GLY A 127 -7.71 -18.46 8.46
N TRP A 128 -7.54 -17.14 8.28
CA TRP A 128 -7.02 -16.55 7.05
C TRP A 128 -5.57 -16.94 6.76
N PHE A 129 -4.80 -17.32 7.78
CA PHE A 129 -3.45 -17.88 7.67
C PHE A 129 -3.44 -19.42 7.60
N SER A 130 -4.60 -20.06 7.46
CA SER A 130 -4.64 -21.51 7.21
C SER A 130 -4.10 -21.82 5.82
N PRO A 131 -3.24 -22.86 5.67
CA PRO A 131 -2.80 -23.35 4.36
C PRO A 131 -3.93 -24.03 3.58
N GLU A 132 -5.10 -24.24 4.19
CA GLU A 132 -6.28 -24.81 3.55
C GLU A 132 -7.10 -23.78 2.76
N GLY A 133 -7.94 -24.28 1.85
CA GLY A 133 -8.87 -23.45 1.06
C GLY A 133 -8.14 -22.52 0.08
N ARG A 134 -8.01 -21.24 0.43
CA ARG A 134 -7.29 -20.28 -0.42
C ARG A 134 -5.77 -20.30 -0.20
N GLY A 135 -5.30 -20.92 0.87
CA GLY A 135 -3.88 -21.22 1.08
C GLY A 135 -2.96 -20.05 1.42
N SER A 136 -3.47 -18.82 1.48
CA SER A 136 -2.67 -17.66 1.90
C SER A 136 -3.54 -16.50 2.40
N PHE A 137 -3.04 -15.79 3.40
CA PHE A 137 -3.52 -14.49 3.88
C PHE A 137 -3.55 -13.43 2.77
N TYR A 138 -2.60 -13.47 1.84
CA TYR A 138 -2.53 -12.52 0.72
C TYR A 138 -3.67 -12.68 -0.29
N TYR A 139 -4.45 -13.76 -0.17
CA TYR A 139 -5.68 -14.02 -0.92
C TYR A 139 -6.96 -13.75 -0.12
N ARG A 140 -6.85 -12.93 0.93
CA ARG A 140 -7.93 -12.50 1.83
C ARG A 140 -7.98 -10.97 1.92
N GLY A 141 -9.13 -10.43 2.33
CA GLY A 141 -9.40 -8.99 2.31
C GLY A 141 -9.86 -8.51 0.94
N ALA A 142 -10.23 -7.23 0.79
CA ALA A 142 -10.75 -6.71 -0.46
C ALA A 142 -9.73 -6.84 -1.60
N ALA A 143 -8.48 -6.42 -1.35
CA ALA A 143 -7.38 -6.54 -2.29
C ALA A 143 -7.04 -8.01 -2.61
N GLY A 144 -6.87 -8.84 -1.58
CA GLY A 144 -6.54 -10.26 -1.76
C GLY A 144 -7.63 -11.07 -2.43
N ASP A 145 -8.91 -10.76 -2.18
CA ASP A 145 -10.05 -11.43 -2.83
C ASP A 145 -10.07 -11.15 -4.34
N VAL A 146 -9.75 -9.90 -4.73
CA VAL A 146 -9.59 -9.49 -6.13
C VAL A 146 -8.42 -10.22 -6.76
N ALA A 147 -7.24 -10.16 -6.15
CA ALA A 147 -6.05 -10.82 -6.66
C ALA A 147 -6.25 -12.33 -6.84
N TYR A 148 -6.83 -13.00 -5.84
CA TYR A 148 -7.15 -14.43 -5.93
C TYR A 148 -8.08 -14.76 -7.10
N ALA A 149 -9.16 -13.99 -7.26
CA ALA A 149 -10.12 -14.21 -8.34
C ALA A 149 -9.50 -13.99 -9.72
N VAL A 150 -8.73 -12.91 -9.89
CA VAL A 150 -8.02 -12.57 -11.14
C VAL A 150 -6.97 -13.63 -11.47
N SER A 151 -6.09 -13.97 -10.52
CA SER A 151 -5.05 -14.98 -10.72
C SER A 151 -5.65 -16.34 -11.08
N ARG A 152 -6.70 -16.79 -10.36
CA ARG A 152 -7.38 -18.06 -10.66
C ARG A 152 -8.04 -18.06 -12.04
N LEU A 153 -8.67 -16.96 -12.43
CA LEU A 153 -9.29 -16.82 -13.75
C LEU A 153 -8.23 -16.83 -14.85
N LEU A 154 -7.16 -16.06 -14.69
CA LEU A 154 -6.04 -15.99 -15.63
C LEU A 154 -5.39 -17.37 -15.82
N TRP A 155 -5.04 -18.06 -14.74
CA TRP A 155 -4.41 -19.37 -14.82
C TRP A 155 -5.33 -20.44 -15.41
N LYS A 156 -6.65 -20.33 -15.21
CA LYS A 156 -7.62 -21.24 -15.83
C LYS A 156 -7.75 -20.99 -17.34
N LEU A 157 -7.75 -19.74 -17.78
CA LEU A 157 -7.92 -19.38 -19.19
C LEU A 157 -6.62 -19.49 -20.00
N ARG A 158 -5.47 -19.30 -19.35
CA ARG A 158 -4.13 -19.25 -19.95
C ARG A 158 -3.08 -19.86 -19.01
N PRO A 159 -3.02 -21.20 -18.90
CA PRO A 159 -2.03 -21.87 -18.05
C PRO A 159 -0.59 -21.47 -18.40
N GLU A 160 -0.29 -21.20 -19.67
CA GLU A 160 1.05 -20.79 -20.12
C GLU A 160 1.47 -19.43 -19.52
N LEU A 161 0.51 -18.52 -19.28
CA LEU A 161 0.79 -17.25 -18.60
C LEU A 161 1.24 -17.45 -17.17
N ARG A 162 0.80 -18.53 -16.50
CA ARG A 162 1.27 -18.85 -15.15
C ARG A 162 2.76 -19.18 -15.17
N THR A 163 3.18 -20.06 -16.10
CA THR A 163 4.58 -20.43 -16.24
C THR A 163 5.44 -19.21 -16.56
N LEU A 164 5.03 -18.41 -17.55
CA LEU A 164 5.76 -17.19 -17.92
C LEU A 164 5.81 -16.17 -16.78
N ALA A 165 4.74 -16.02 -15.99
CA ALA A 165 4.76 -15.13 -14.83
C ALA A 165 5.74 -15.61 -13.75
N MET A 166 5.85 -16.91 -13.52
CA MET A 166 6.86 -17.46 -12.60
C MET A 166 8.27 -17.30 -13.16
N GLU A 167 8.48 -17.52 -14.47
CA GLU A 167 9.76 -17.24 -15.13
C GLU A 167 10.15 -15.77 -15.01
N LEU A 168 9.19 -14.85 -15.16
CA LEU A 168 9.43 -13.41 -15.03
C LEU A 168 9.89 -13.07 -13.60
N LEU A 169 9.25 -13.64 -12.58
CA LEU A 169 9.61 -13.41 -11.17
C LEU A 169 10.98 -13.98 -10.78
N GLU A 170 11.52 -14.91 -11.56
CA GLU A 170 12.83 -15.54 -11.35
C GLU A 170 13.88 -15.07 -12.36
N ALA A 171 13.56 -14.05 -13.17
CA ALA A 171 14.50 -13.47 -14.11
C ALA A 171 15.72 -12.88 -13.37
N LYS A 172 16.92 -13.19 -13.86
CA LYS A 172 18.18 -12.84 -13.18
C LYS A 172 18.74 -11.48 -13.56
N ASP A 173 18.28 -10.97 -14.70
CA ASP A 173 18.70 -9.69 -15.22
C ASP A 173 17.59 -9.07 -16.07
N ARG A 174 17.81 -7.80 -16.42
CA ARG A 174 16.88 -7.02 -17.21
C ARG A 174 16.62 -7.60 -18.60
N GLN A 175 17.63 -8.21 -19.23
CA GLN A 175 17.49 -8.76 -20.58
C GLN A 175 16.57 -9.97 -20.58
N GLU A 176 16.72 -10.85 -19.58
CA GLU A 176 15.82 -11.98 -19.36
C GLU A 176 14.41 -11.51 -19.02
N GLN A 177 14.27 -10.51 -18.13
CA GLN A 177 12.99 -9.91 -17.76
C GLN A 177 12.24 -9.34 -18.98
N GLU A 178 12.93 -8.54 -19.82
CA GLU A 178 12.37 -7.99 -21.06
C GLU A 178 11.97 -9.09 -22.06
N ARG A 179 12.80 -10.13 -22.20
CA ARG A 179 12.53 -11.28 -23.07
C ARG A 179 11.28 -12.05 -22.63
N VAL A 180 11.16 -12.34 -21.33
CA VAL A 180 10.00 -13.06 -20.79
C VAL A 180 8.74 -12.19 -20.88
N PHE A 181 8.84 -10.90 -20.56
CA PHE A 181 7.70 -9.99 -20.68
C PHE A 181 7.21 -9.85 -22.13
N ALA A 182 8.11 -9.83 -23.12
CA ALA A 182 7.73 -9.84 -24.55
C ALA A 182 6.92 -11.08 -24.95
N ALA A 183 7.08 -12.21 -24.25
CA ALA A 183 6.23 -13.39 -24.42
C ALA A 183 4.89 -13.27 -23.66
N ILE A 184 4.87 -12.62 -22.49
CA ILE A 184 3.66 -12.41 -21.68
C ILE A 184 2.70 -11.42 -22.37
N GLU A 185 3.23 -10.28 -22.81
CA GLU A 185 2.46 -9.12 -23.24
C GLU A 185 1.36 -9.45 -24.28
N PRO A 186 1.65 -10.08 -25.43
CA PRO A 186 0.61 -10.36 -26.43
C PRO A 186 -0.47 -11.34 -25.92
N ARG A 187 -0.14 -12.21 -24.96
CA ARG A 187 -1.06 -13.17 -24.37
C ARG A 187 -1.97 -12.51 -23.34
N LEU A 188 -1.41 -11.60 -22.54
CA LEU A 188 -2.13 -10.81 -21.53
C LEU A 188 -3.14 -9.86 -22.17
N TRP A 189 -2.82 -9.27 -23.33
CA TRP A 189 -3.69 -8.30 -24.01
C TRP A 189 -4.58 -8.90 -25.11
N SER A 190 -4.82 -10.21 -25.07
CA SER A 190 -5.81 -10.84 -25.95
C SER A 190 -7.22 -10.24 -25.74
N ARG A 191 -8.07 -10.28 -26.78
CA ARG A 191 -9.43 -9.66 -26.79
C ARG A 191 -10.31 -10.02 -25.58
N VAL A 192 -10.09 -11.20 -24.97
CA VAL A 192 -10.83 -11.67 -23.80
C VAL A 192 -10.34 -10.98 -22.51
N LEU A 193 -9.01 -10.87 -22.34
CA LEU A 193 -8.40 -10.33 -21.13
C LEU A 193 -8.40 -8.81 -21.11
N SER A 194 -8.35 -8.15 -22.27
CA SER A 194 -8.48 -6.69 -22.36
C SER A 194 -9.84 -6.19 -21.86
N GLY A 195 -10.90 -7.01 -21.95
CA GLY A 195 -12.22 -6.71 -21.37
C GLY A 195 -12.25 -6.76 -19.83
N ILE A 196 -11.36 -7.55 -19.21
CA ILE A 196 -11.20 -7.62 -17.74
C ILE A 196 -10.50 -6.37 -17.24
N VAL A 197 -9.48 -5.90 -17.95
CA VAL A 197 -8.73 -4.69 -17.58
C VAL A 197 -9.59 -3.42 -17.67
N ARG A 198 -10.63 -3.42 -18.51
CA ARG A 198 -11.58 -2.30 -18.62
C ARG A 198 -12.59 -2.25 -17.46
N GLN A 199 -12.55 -3.18 -16.52
CA GLN A 199 -13.52 -3.21 -15.43
C GLN A 199 -13.21 -2.15 -14.37
N PRO A 200 -14.16 -1.26 -14.02
CA PRO A 200 -13.93 -0.17 -13.06
C PRO A 200 -13.48 -0.62 -11.67
N TRP A 201 -13.80 -1.84 -11.25
CA TRP A 201 -13.37 -2.37 -9.96
C TRP A 201 -11.89 -2.76 -9.93
N LEU A 202 -11.33 -3.19 -11.07
CA LEU A 202 -9.89 -3.46 -11.19
C LEU A 202 -9.10 -2.15 -11.20
N MET A 203 -9.66 -1.09 -11.79
CA MET A 203 -9.03 0.23 -11.79
C MET A 203 -9.04 0.87 -10.41
N ALA A 204 -10.13 0.70 -9.65
CA ALA A 204 -10.15 1.09 -8.24
C ALA A 204 -9.13 0.30 -7.40
N PHE A 205 -8.84 -0.96 -7.78
CA PHE A 205 -7.77 -1.77 -7.16
C PHE A 205 -6.37 -1.29 -7.57
N LEU A 206 -6.18 -0.85 -8.82
CA LEU A 206 -4.94 -0.23 -9.30
C LEU A 206 -4.81 1.26 -8.91
N GLY A 207 -5.61 1.74 -7.96
CA GLY A 207 -5.51 3.11 -7.45
C GLY A 207 -5.77 4.20 -8.50
N VAL A 208 -6.59 3.93 -9.53
CA VAL A 208 -6.98 4.92 -10.54
C VAL A 208 -8.42 5.41 -10.27
N PRO A 209 -8.62 6.62 -9.72
CA PRO A 209 -9.92 7.22 -9.51
C PRO A 209 -10.67 7.40 -10.82
N ARG A 210 -11.99 7.19 -10.77
CA ARG A 210 -12.93 7.49 -11.88
C ARG A 210 -12.70 8.84 -12.57
N PRO A 211 -12.54 9.99 -11.86
CA PRO A 211 -12.12 11.26 -12.45
C PRO A 211 -11.04 11.14 -13.52
N GLN A 212 -10.04 10.34 -13.19
CA GLN A 212 -8.82 10.19 -13.92
C GLN A 212 -8.93 9.07 -14.93
N ILE A 213 -9.74 8.03 -14.69
CA ILE A 213 -10.13 7.08 -15.73
C ILE A 213 -10.74 7.84 -16.90
N ASP A 214 -11.66 8.78 -16.65
CA ASP A 214 -12.29 9.57 -17.71
C ASP A 214 -11.27 10.47 -18.43
N LEU A 215 -10.29 11.02 -17.71
CA LEU A 215 -9.19 11.81 -18.28
C LEU A 215 -8.25 10.93 -19.13
N ILE A 216 -7.79 9.80 -18.59
CA ILE A 216 -6.94 8.80 -19.25
C ILE A 216 -7.62 8.27 -20.51
N VAL A 217 -8.93 7.97 -20.45
CA VAL A 217 -9.69 7.51 -21.63
C VAL A 217 -9.73 8.57 -22.73
N ARG A 218 -9.71 9.86 -22.38
CA ARG A 218 -9.71 10.98 -23.34
C ARG A 218 -8.32 11.31 -23.88
N GLU A 219 -7.30 11.24 -23.05
CA GLU A 219 -5.94 11.72 -23.37
C GLU A 219 -5.02 10.61 -23.87
N HIS A 220 -5.23 9.35 -23.45
CA HIS A 220 -4.40 8.23 -23.88
C HIS A 220 -4.90 7.68 -25.23
N PRO A 221 -4.06 7.54 -26.27
CA PRO A 221 -4.47 7.11 -27.61
C PRO A 221 -5.21 5.75 -27.62
N ASP A 222 -4.74 4.83 -26.76
CA ASP A 222 -5.31 3.49 -26.58
C ASP A 222 -6.30 3.38 -25.39
N GLY A 223 -6.71 4.53 -24.84
CA GLY A 223 -7.55 4.67 -23.66
C GLY A 223 -6.98 3.97 -22.41
N LEU A 224 -7.87 3.62 -21.48
CA LEU A 224 -7.52 2.99 -20.19
C LEU A 224 -6.69 1.70 -20.35
N ALA A 225 -7.01 0.86 -21.34
CA ALA A 225 -6.28 -0.38 -21.56
C ALA A 225 -4.83 -0.12 -21.99
N GLY A 226 -4.60 0.91 -22.81
CA GLY A 226 -3.27 1.37 -23.17
C GLY A 226 -2.48 1.87 -21.97
N PHE A 227 -3.10 2.71 -21.13
CA PHE A 227 -2.46 3.20 -19.91
C PHE A 227 -2.03 2.07 -18.96
N VAL A 228 -2.92 1.11 -18.69
CA VAL A 228 -2.59 -0.05 -17.83
C VAL A 228 -1.50 -0.91 -18.48
N ARG A 229 -1.54 -1.08 -19.81
CA ARG A 229 -0.46 -1.76 -20.55
C ARG A 229 0.87 -1.08 -20.36
N ASP A 230 0.92 0.24 -20.50
CA ASP A 230 2.18 0.98 -20.44
C ASP A 230 2.73 1.02 -19.00
N ARG A 231 1.86 1.12 -17.98
CA ARG A 231 2.25 0.98 -16.56
C ARG A 231 2.76 -0.42 -16.24
N LEU A 232 2.04 -1.47 -16.64
CA LEU A 232 2.50 -2.85 -16.45
C LEU A 232 3.81 -3.12 -17.18
N ARG A 233 3.96 -2.64 -18.42
CA ARG A 233 5.22 -2.73 -19.16
C ARG A 233 6.34 -2.04 -18.40
N HIS A 234 6.12 -0.83 -17.91
CA HIS A 234 7.12 -0.10 -17.11
C HIS A 234 7.56 -0.90 -15.90
N VAL A 235 6.62 -1.28 -15.02
CA VAL A 235 6.96 -2.00 -13.77
C VAL A 235 7.60 -3.36 -14.03
N LEU A 236 7.13 -4.08 -15.05
CA LEU A 236 7.59 -5.43 -15.35
C LEU A 236 8.80 -5.48 -16.29
N THR A 237 9.37 -4.34 -16.72
CA THR A 237 10.60 -4.32 -17.57
C THR A 237 11.65 -3.28 -17.18
N ARG A 238 11.25 -2.17 -16.54
CA ARG A 238 12.15 -1.06 -16.21
C ARG A 238 12.66 -1.13 -14.77
N VAL A 239 11.89 -1.74 -13.88
CA VAL A 239 12.23 -1.91 -12.48
C VAL A 239 12.67 -3.37 -12.23
N PRO A 240 13.71 -3.63 -11.41
CA PRO A 240 14.16 -4.99 -11.12
C PRO A 240 13.04 -5.84 -10.51
N ILE A 241 12.64 -6.90 -11.21
CA ILE A 241 11.51 -7.75 -10.79
C ILE A 241 11.86 -8.66 -9.60
N ASP A 242 13.14 -9.00 -9.46
CA ASP A 242 13.69 -9.77 -8.35
C ASP A 242 13.59 -9.04 -7.01
N GLU A 243 13.54 -7.71 -7.02
CA GLU A 243 13.27 -6.86 -5.85
C GLU A 243 11.78 -6.49 -5.67
N ASN A 244 10.93 -6.82 -6.64
CA ASN A 244 9.53 -6.39 -6.67
C ASN A 244 8.58 -7.34 -5.92
N TYR A 245 8.63 -7.26 -4.60
CA TYR A 245 7.82 -8.11 -3.73
C TYR A 245 6.30 -7.81 -3.81
N PHE A 246 5.92 -6.60 -4.23
CA PHE A 246 4.51 -6.18 -4.34
C PHE A 246 3.74 -7.04 -5.34
N TRP A 247 4.29 -7.21 -6.54
CA TRP A 247 3.67 -8.04 -7.57
C TRP A 247 3.84 -9.53 -7.28
N ARG A 248 5.01 -9.92 -6.76
CA ARG A 248 5.28 -11.32 -6.36
C ARG A 248 4.18 -11.85 -5.44
N VAL A 249 3.87 -11.15 -4.35
CA VAL A 249 2.99 -11.69 -3.30
C VAL A 249 1.57 -11.98 -3.78
N TYR A 250 1.04 -11.20 -4.73
CA TYR A 250 -0.28 -11.47 -5.30
C TYR A 250 -0.26 -12.53 -6.40
N LEU A 251 0.89 -12.78 -7.03
CA LEU A 251 1.08 -13.86 -7.99
C LEU A 251 1.31 -15.21 -7.31
N THR A 252 2.02 -15.24 -6.18
CA THR A 252 2.46 -16.49 -5.52
C THR A 252 1.71 -16.78 -4.22
N GLY A 253 1.14 -15.74 -3.58
CA GLY A 253 0.54 -15.84 -2.25
C GLY A 253 1.56 -15.81 -1.13
N SER A 254 2.85 -15.56 -1.42
CA SER A 254 3.91 -15.52 -0.40
C SER A 254 5.12 -14.72 -0.87
N TYR A 255 5.92 -14.22 0.06
CA TYR A 255 7.24 -13.67 -0.23
C TYR A 255 8.31 -14.78 -0.28
N THR A 256 9.48 -14.43 -0.79
CA THR A 256 10.71 -15.24 -0.64
C THR A 256 11.69 -14.50 0.26
N PRO A 257 12.65 -15.19 0.93
CA PRO A 257 13.63 -14.49 1.76
C PRO A 257 14.42 -13.42 1.01
N ALA A 258 14.67 -13.63 -0.29
CA ALA A 258 15.36 -12.66 -1.15
C ALA A 258 14.46 -11.49 -1.58
N CYS A 259 13.15 -11.71 -1.71
CA CYS A 259 12.20 -10.73 -2.24
C CYS A 259 11.03 -10.57 -1.26
N CYS A 260 11.26 -9.77 -0.22
CA CYS A 260 10.28 -9.45 0.82
C CYS A 260 10.46 -8.01 1.34
N PRO A 261 9.40 -7.41 1.94
CA PRO A 261 9.51 -6.16 2.68
C PRO A 261 10.62 -6.20 3.74
N ASN A 262 11.29 -5.07 3.98
CA ASN A 262 12.42 -5.04 4.92
C ASN A 262 12.00 -5.40 6.35
N TYR A 263 10.74 -5.17 6.74
CA TYR A 263 10.25 -5.57 8.07
C TYR A 263 10.19 -7.10 8.29
N LEU A 264 10.28 -7.90 7.21
CA LEU A 264 10.30 -9.36 7.26
C LEU A 264 11.71 -9.94 7.17
N LYS A 265 12.74 -9.12 6.95
CA LYS A 265 14.12 -9.59 6.83
C LYS A 265 14.71 -9.92 8.21
N PRO A 266 15.40 -11.07 8.37
CA PRO A 266 15.92 -11.50 9.67
C PRO A 266 16.92 -10.50 10.27
N GLU A 267 17.75 -9.87 9.44
CA GLU A 267 18.74 -8.87 9.84
C GLU A 267 18.11 -7.61 10.47
N ASN A 268 16.85 -7.31 10.15
CA ASN A 268 16.14 -6.14 10.66
C ASN A 268 15.31 -6.46 11.91
N PHE A 269 15.14 -7.73 12.27
CA PHE A 269 14.15 -8.13 13.27
C PHE A 269 14.43 -7.53 14.66
N GLU A 270 15.69 -7.53 15.11
CA GLU A 270 16.05 -7.02 16.44
C GLU A 270 15.88 -5.51 16.53
N VAL A 271 16.27 -4.77 15.49
CA VAL A 271 16.05 -3.31 15.39
C VAL A 271 14.56 -2.99 15.46
N LEU A 272 13.74 -3.76 14.73
CA LEU A 272 12.28 -3.60 14.77
C LEU A 272 11.73 -3.95 16.15
N ARG A 273 12.19 -5.03 16.80
CA ARG A 273 11.75 -5.42 18.15
C ARG A 273 12.01 -4.32 19.17
N GLU A 274 13.16 -3.67 19.09
CA GLU A 274 13.52 -2.54 19.97
C GLU A 274 12.59 -1.33 19.74
N ARG A 275 12.27 -1.04 18.48
CA ARG A 275 11.63 0.23 18.08
C ARG A 275 10.11 0.14 17.88
N VAL A 276 9.53 -1.06 17.78
CA VAL A 276 8.10 -1.25 17.43
C VAL A 276 7.13 -0.62 18.43
N ALA A 277 7.56 -0.44 19.68
CA ALA A 277 6.77 0.26 20.70
C ALA A 277 6.54 1.75 20.38
N ARG A 278 7.31 2.34 19.46
CA ARG A 278 7.17 3.72 18.97
C ARG A 278 6.06 3.88 17.92
N VAL A 279 5.43 2.78 17.50
CA VAL A 279 4.32 2.78 16.54
C VAL A 279 2.98 2.79 17.28
N HIS A 280 2.17 3.80 17.03
CA HIS A 280 0.86 3.98 17.66
C HIS A 280 -0.25 3.90 16.61
N THR A 281 -1.30 3.16 16.89
CA THR A 281 -2.46 3.03 16.00
C THR A 281 -3.62 3.92 16.46
N HIS A 282 -4.25 4.60 15.51
CA HIS A 282 -5.38 5.50 15.75
C HIS A 282 -6.50 5.15 14.78
N THR A 283 -7.65 4.73 15.30
CA THR A 283 -8.84 4.50 14.47
C THR A 283 -9.62 5.81 14.35
N ASP A 284 -9.25 6.63 13.39
CA ASP A 284 -9.85 7.94 13.15
C ASP A 284 -9.61 8.38 11.69
N SER A 285 -10.29 9.44 11.26
CA SER A 285 -9.84 10.28 10.16
C SER A 285 -8.55 11.02 10.53
N LEU A 286 -7.74 11.39 9.52
CA LEU A 286 -6.54 12.19 9.74
C LEU A 286 -6.88 13.53 10.43
N SER A 287 -7.89 14.24 9.92
CA SER A 287 -8.41 15.45 10.57
C SER A 287 -8.85 15.22 12.03
N GLY A 288 -9.55 14.13 12.34
CA GLY A 288 -9.96 13.80 13.71
C GLY A 288 -8.77 13.60 14.64
N PHE A 289 -7.78 12.82 14.18
CA PHE A 289 -6.52 12.61 14.89
C PHE A 289 -5.78 13.92 15.16
N LEU A 290 -5.62 14.79 14.16
CA LEU A 290 -4.89 16.07 14.28
C LEU A 290 -5.61 17.08 15.18
N ARG A 291 -6.96 17.04 15.25
CA ARG A 291 -7.72 17.84 16.23
C ARG A 291 -7.50 17.33 17.65
N ALA A 292 -7.47 16.01 17.85
CA ALA A 292 -7.34 15.39 19.17
C ALA A 292 -5.90 15.41 19.72
N ASN A 293 -4.90 15.61 18.86
CA ASN A 293 -3.49 15.56 19.22
C ASN A 293 -2.80 16.88 18.88
N GLU A 294 -2.47 17.67 19.90
CA GLU A 294 -1.75 18.95 19.79
C GLU A 294 -0.24 18.79 19.54
N GLY A 295 0.22 17.56 19.26
CA GLY A 295 1.64 17.30 18.99
C GLY A 295 2.13 17.96 17.70
N ALA A 296 3.40 18.36 17.70
CA ALA A 296 4.08 18.82 16.50
C ALA A 296 4.71 17.64 15.75
N TYR A 297 4.50 17.56 14.43
CA TYR A 297 4.97 16.48 13.57
C TYR A 297 5.95 17.00 12.53
N SER A 298 7.02 16.24 12.28
CA SER A 298 8.01 16.57 11.25
C SER A 298 7.71 15.92 9.91
N HIS A 299 6.87 14.88 9.87
CA HIS A 299 6.60 14.15 8.63
C HIS A 299 5.12 13.80 8.52
N PHE A 300 4.56 13.97 7.33
CA PHE A 300 3.22 13.54 6.97
C PHE A 300 3.30 12.70 5.70
N VAL A 301 2.81 11.47 5.76
CA VAL A 301 2.74 10.56 4.61
C VAL A 301 1.26 10.39 4.22
N LEU A 302 0.88 11.09 3.17
CA LEU A 302 -0.47 11.18 2.63
C LEU A 302 -0.62 10.33 1.37
N LEU A 303 -1.81 9.76 1.19
CA LEU A 303 -2.17 8.92 0.05
C LEU A 303 -3.24 9.60 -0.82
N ASP A 304 -3.78 8.85 -1.77
CA ASP A 304 -4.80 9.29 -2.74
C ASP A 304 -6.18 9.58 -2.11
N HIS A 305 -6.34 9.45 -0.79
CA HIS A 305 -7.57 9.87 -0.11
C HIS A 305 -7.85 11.37 -0.34
N GLN A 306 -6.80 12.16 -0.55
CA GLN A 306 -6.90 13.58 -0.92
C GLN A 306 -7.61 13.79 -2.27
N ASP A 307 -7.35 12.95 -3.28
CA ASP A 307 -8.04 12.99 -4.58
C ASP A 307 -9.55 12.80 -4.41
N TRP A 308 -9.95 11.88 -3.53
CA TRP A 308 -11.34 11.65 -3.22
C TRP A 308 -11.97 12.84 -2.48
N MET A 309 -11.26 13.38 -1.47
CA MET A 309 -11.74 14.51 -0.68
C MET A 309 -11.93 15.77 -1.54
N ALA A 310 -10.99 16.05 -2.44
CA ALA A 310 -11.06 17.17 -3.39
C ALA A 310 -12.37 17.19 -4.17
N ARG A 311 -12.81 16.02 -4.64
CA ARG A 311 -14.03 15.89 -5.44
C ARG A 311 -15.31 15.86 -4.62
N HIS A 312 -15.31 15.23 -3.45
CA HIS A 312 -16.54 14.90 -2.73
C HIS A 312 -16.78 15.76 -1.48
N VAL A 313 -15.72 16.20 -0.81
CA VAL A 313 -15.77 16.95 0.45
C VAL A 313 -14.68 18.05 0.51
N PRO A 314 -14.64 18.99 -0.46
CA PRO A 314 -13.56 19.98 -0.57
C PRO A 314 -13.39 20.88 0.67
N LEU A 315 -14.45 21.11 1.45
CA LEU A 315 -14.35 21.83 2.72
C LEU A 315 -13.59 21.02 3.79
N ALA A 316 -13.79 19.70 3.84
CA ALA A 316 -13.04 18.82 4.73
C ALA A 316 -11.58 18.68 4.27
N LEU A 317 -11.31 18.70 2.97
CA LEU A 317 -9.94 18.75 2.43
C LEU A 317 -9.22 20.02 2.91
N ARG A 318 -9.88 21.17 2.77
CA ARG A 318 -9.35 22.45 3.25
C ARG A 318 -9.06 22.43 4.75
N GLU A 319 -9.98 21.89 5.54
CA GLU A 319 -9.79 21.73 6.98
C GLU A 319 -8.60 20.81 7.30
N GLU A 320 -8.47 19.68 6.61
CA GLU A 320 -7.37 18.74 6.81
C GLU A 320 -6.01 19.38 6.54
N TRP A 321 -5.87 20.13 5.44
CA TRP A 321 -4.64 20.89 5.15
C TRP A 321 -4.37 21.98 6.19
N GLY A 322 -5.40 22.66 6.67
CA GLY A 322 -5.27 23.61 7.78
C GLY A 322 -4.69 22.94 9.03
N LEU A 323 -5.23 21.78 9.41
CA LEU A 323 -4.76 21.00 10.56
C LEU A 323 -3.34 20.45 10.37
N ILE A 324 -3.00 19.96 9.16
CA ILE A 324 -1.64 19.53 8.83
C ILE A 324 -0.66 20.68 9.07
N LEU A 325 -0.95 21.86 8.54
CA LEU A 325 -0.07 23.02 8.65
C LEU A 325 -0.04 23.64 10.06
N GLU A 326 -1.08 23.45 10.86
CA GLU A 326 -1.13 23.85 12.27
C GLU A 326 -0.30 22.91 13.17
N ARG A 327 -0.24 21.62 12.81
CA ARG A 327 0.50 20.60 13.57
C ARG A 327 1.89 20.30 13.00
N ALA A 328 2.24 20.86 11.85
CA ALA A 328 3.55 20.72 11.23
C ALA A 328 4.60 21.56 11.96
N LEU A 329 5.78 20.97 12.18
CA LEU A 329 6.98 21.74 12.47
C LEU A 329 7.40 22.56 11.24
N THR A 330 8.10 23.68 11.45
CA THR A 330 8.81 24.36 10.35
C THR A 330 9.83 23.38 9.75
N GLY A 331 9.85 23.28 8.42
CA GLY A 331 10.64 22.29 7.69
C GLY A 331 10.05 20.88 7.68
N ALA A 332 8.82 20.68 8.17
CA ALA A 332 8.19 19.37 8.10
C ALA A 332 8.03 18.91 6.65
N ARG A 333 8.28 17.63 6.40
CA ARG A 333 8.17 17.01 5.07
C ARG A 333 6.79 16.37 4.89
N VAL A 334 6.08 16.77 3.85
CA VAL A 334 4.80 16.21 3.44
C VAL A 334 5.02 15.41 2.17
N LEU A 335 5.00 14.08 2.29
CA LEU A 335 5.00 13.17 1.16
C LEU A 335 3.55 12.89 0.75
N LEU A 336 3.19 13.29 -0.46
CA LEU A 336 1.85 13.16 -1.00
C LEU A 336 1.87 12.27 -2.23
N ARG A 337 0.99 11.27 -2.25
CA ARG A 337 0.70 10.50 -3.45
C ARG A 337 -0.67 10.88 -3.98
N SER A 338 -0.76 11.00 -5.29
CA SER A 338 -2.02 11.21 -5.98
C SER A 338 -2.14 10.16 -7.06
N ALA A 339 -3.35 9.67 -7.22
CA ALA A 339 -3.61 8.88 -8.40
C ALA A 339 -3.44 9.72 -9.67
N GLY A 340 -3.80 11.00 -9.62
CA GLY A 340 -3.60 12.01 -10.66
C GLY A 340 -2.14 12.14 -11.12
N GLY A 341 -1.93 12.57 -12.36
CA GLY A 341 -0.58 12.95 -12.84
C GLY A 341 -0.10 14.29 -12.30
N ARG A 342 -1.00 15.07 -11.69
CA ARG A 342 -0.76 16.39 -11.08
C ARG A 342 -1.66 16.54 -9.86
N VAL A 343 -1.22 17.36 -8.91
CA VAL A 343 -1.99 17.73 -7.73
C VAL A 343 -2.43 19.19 -7.87
N ASP A 344 -3.69 19.40 -8.26
CA ASP A 344 -4.30 20.72 -8.48
C ASP A 344 -5.40 21.04 -7.44
N PHE A 345 -5.53 20.20 -6.42
CA PHE A 345 -6.59 20.28 -5.42
C PHE A 345 -6.15 20.83 -4.06
N ILE A 346 -4.87 21.07 -3.84
CA ILE A 346 -4.38 21.61 -2.57
C ILE A 346 -4.90 23.06 -2.43
N PRO A 347 -5.49 23.43 -1.28
CA PRO A 347 -5.98 24.80 -1.05
C PRO A 347 -4.88 25.84 -1.23
N GLU A 348 -5.22 27.01 -1.79
CA GLU A 348 -4.27 28.10 -2.08
C GLU A 348 -3.53 28.58 -0.82
N GLU A 349 -4.24 28.65 0.30
CA GLU A 349 -3.71 28.98 1.62
C GLU A 349 -2.67 27.96 2.11
N ALA A 350 -2.78 26.70 1.70
CA ALA A 350 -1.82 25.66 2.02
C ALA A 350 -0.63 25.69 1.05
N LEU A 351 -0.89 25.86 -0.25
CA LEU A 351 0.16 26.02 -1.27
C LEU A 351 1.12 27.16 -0.94
N ALA A 352 0.63 28.27 -0.39
CA ALA A 352 1.44 29.41 0.02
C ALA A 352 2.48 29.08 1.11
N ARG A 353 2.33 27.95 1.81
CA ARG A 353 3.22 27.49 2.89
C ARG A 353 3.99 26.23 2.53
N LEU A 354 3.91 25.76 1.29
CA LEU A 354 4.53 24.52 0.84
C LEU A 354 5.58 24.80 -0.23
N ALA A 355 6.81 24.36 0.01
CA ALA A 355 7.87 24.34 -0.99
C ALA A 355 7.97 22.94 -1.59
N PHE A 356 7.44 22.74 -2.80
CA PHE A 356 7.55 21.45 -3.50
C PHE A 356 8.98 21.17 -3.97
N ARG A 357 9.37 19.90 -3.91
CA ARG A 357 10.69 19.37 -4.29
C ARG A 357 10.62 18.44 -5.51
N PRO A 358 10.21 18.93 -6.70
CA PRO A 358 10.17 18.11 -7.92
C PRO A 358 11.55 17.60 -8.32
N ASP A 359 12.61 18.32 -7.93
CA ASP A 359 14.00 17.91 -8.11
C ASP A 359 14.32 16.55 -7.44
N LEU A 360 13.62 16.21 -6.36
CA LEU A 360 13.75 14.93 -5.68
C LEU A 360 12.74 13.90 -6.18
N THR A 361 11.48 14.30 -6.43
CA THR A 361 10.42 13.34 -6.74
C THR A 361 10.33 12.92 -8.20
N GLU A 362 10.63 13.80 -9.16
CA GLU A 362 10.59 13.46 -10.59
C GLU A 362 11.58 12.35 -10.98
N PRO A 363 12.85 12.34 -10.54
CA PRO A 363 13.75 11.23 -10.83
C PRO A 363 13.41 9.96 -10.04
N ALA A 364 12.79 10.07 -8.87
CA ALA A 364 12.45 8.93 -8.01
C ALA A 364 11.19 8.18 -8.50
N HIS A 365 10.16 8.89 -8.96
CA HIS A 365 8.86 8.27 -9.31
C HIS A 365 8.95 7.13 -10.36
N PRO A 366 9.77 7.22 -11.42
CA PRO A 366 9.96 6.11 -12.35
C PRO A 366 10.56 4.83 -11.74
N LEU A 367 11.17 4.91 -10.55
CA LEU A 367 11.77 3.77 -9.85
C LEU A 367 10.75 3.04 -8.96
N ASP A 368 9.52 3.56 -8.82
CA ASP A 368 8.48 2.96 -7.98
C ASP A 368 8.18 1.52 -8.44
N ARG A 369 8.38 0.56 -7.53
CA ARG A 369 8.18 -0.87 -7.82
C ARG A 369 6.71 -1.25 -7.98
N VAL A 370 5.79 -0.36 -7.63
CA VAL A 370 4.36 -0.69 -7.58
C VAL A 370 3.65 -0.27 -8.87
N GLY A 371 3.85 0.97 -9.30
CA GLY A 371 3.26 1.59 -10.49
C GLY A 371 1.79 1.96 -10.34
N THR A 372 1.31 2.18 -9.12
CA THR A 372 -0.12 2.41 -8.81
C THR A 372 -0.51 3.88 -8.87
N TYR A 373 0.30 4.75 -8.25
CA TYR A 373 0.02 6.18 -8.21
C TYR A 373 0.47 6.85 -9.51
N GLY A 374 -0.30 7.83 -9.99
CA GLY A 374 0.05 8.60 -11.18
C GLY A 374 1.10 9.66 -10.92
N SER A 375 1.22 10.12 -9.67
CA SER A 375 2.28 11.03 -9.24
C SER A 375 2.59 10.91 -7.74
N GLN A 376 3.81 11.32 -7.39
CA GLN A 376 4.32 11.41 -6.03
C GLN A 376 5.02 12.75 -5.87
N HIS A 377 4.74 13.44 -4.77
CA HIS A 377 5.20 14.80 -4.50
C HIS A 377 5.75 14.88 -3.10
N LEU A 378 6.85 15.60 -2.93
CA LEU A 378 7.40 15.96 -1.63
C LEU A 378 7.30 17.47 -1.50
N ALA A 379 6.80 17.94 -0.36
CA ALA A 379 6.78 19.35 -0.03
C ALA A 379 7.36 19.58 1.37
N GLU A 380 8.02 20.71 1.56
CA GLU A 380 8.50 21.18 2.86
C GLU A 380 7.61 22.33 3.36
N VAL A 381 7.24 22.29 4.64
CA VAL A 381 6.41 23.34 5.26
C VAL A 381 7.29 24.53 5.65
N GLY A 382 6.95 25.71 5.14
CA GLY A 382 7.63 26.99 5.41
C GLY A 382 7.24 27.68 6.71
#